data_AF-A0A961MK54-F1
#
_entry.id   AF-A0A961MK54-F1
#
_cell.length_a   1.000
_cell.length_b   1.000
_cell.length_c   1.000
_cell.angle_alpha   90.00
_cell.angle_beta   90.00
_cell.angle_gamma   90.00
#
_symmetry.space_group_name_H-M   'P 1'
#
loop_
_entity.id
_entity.type
_entity.pdbx_description
1 polymer ?
#
loop_
_entity_poly.entity_id
_entity_poly.type
_entity_poly.pdbx_seq_one_letter_code
_entity_poly.pdbx_strand_id
1 'polypeptide(L)'
;MTAAETRIEEARIQEGAAQARLEALIVHLSSGLAVVRPGEELAVAELLCGWLESVGAGGPDPSIFGHLREEAEFWASIATPAELEAHVAAGLRRIERVHFAAPARKRLLVALWEAMTPEDRAAFLGRVDPRGQFHRQSA
;
A
#
# COMPACT_ATOMS: atom_id res chain seq x y z
N MET A 1 29.01 -21.80 27.20
CA MET A 1 28.11 -21.20 26.22
C MET A 1 28.76 -19.91 25.72
N THR A 2 29.07 -19.85 24.43
CA THR A 2 29.76 -18.70 23.82
C THR A 2 28.77 -17.56 23.57
N ALA A 3 29.24 -16.31 23.46
CA ALA A 3 28.39 -15.15 23.19
C ALA A 3 27.57 -15.29 21.87
N ALA A 4 28.02 -16.15 20.95
CA ALA A 4 27.29 -16.48 19.73
C ALA A 4 26.09 -17.41 19.99
N GLU A 5 26.24 -18.40 20.87
CA GLU A 5 25.17 -19.32 21.25
C GLU A 5 24.06 -18.59 22.03
N THR A 6 24.44 -17.64 22.90
CA THR A 6 23.47 -16.81 23.63
C THR A 6 22.64 -15.93 22.68
N ARG A 7 23.26 -15.31 21.66
CA ARG A 7 22.53 -14.50 20.67
C ARG A 7 21.56 -15.31 19.80
N ILE A 8 21.93 -16.54 19.45
CA ILE A 8 21.07 -17.45 18.66
C ILE A 8 19.83 -17.83 19.48
N GLU A 9 20.00 -18.11 20.77
CA GLU A 9 18.88 -18.45 21.65
C GLU A 9 17.97 -17.24 21.93
N GLU A 10 18.54 -16.06 22.13
CA GLU A 10 17.78 -14.80 22.25
C GLU A 10 16.97 -14.50 21.00
N ALA A 11 17.55 -14.70 19.81
CA ALA A 11 16.85 -14.50 18.53
C ALA A 11 15.67 -15.48 18.36
N ARG A 12 15.85 -16.76 18.73
CA ARG A 12 14.77 -17.76 18.70
C ARG A 12 13.64 -17.44 19.67
N ILE A 13 13.96 -16.96 20.87
CA ILE A 13 12.97 -16.54 21.86
C ILE A 13 12.18 -15.32 21.34
N GLN A 14 12.86 -14.35 20.72
CA GLN A 14 12.22 -13.20 20.10
C GLN A 14 11.32 -13.59 18.93
N GLU A 15 11.76 -14.51 18.07
CA GLU A 15 10.98 -15.05 16.95
C GLU A 15 9.71 -15.76 17.44
N GLY A 16 9.83 -16.62 18.46
CA GLY A 16 8.68 -17.29 19.07
C GLY A 16 7.69 -16.32 19.71
N ALA A 17 8.18 -15.27 20.38
CA ALA A 17 7.33 -14.23 20.95
C ALA A 17 6.63 -13.36 19.88
N ALA A 18 7.30 -13.09 18.77
CA ALA A 18 6.72 -12.38 17.64
C ALA A 18 5.60 -13.19 16.96
N GLN A 19 5.84 -14.49 16.76
CA GLN A 19 4.86 -15.43 16.20
C GLN A 19 3.59 -15.53 17.06
N ALA A 20 3.76 -15.70 18.38
CA ALA A 20 2.61 -15.75 19.31
C ALA A 20 1.80 -14.44 19.31
N ARG A 21 2.48 -13.29 19.18
CA ARG A 21 1.82 -11.98 19.08
C ARG A 21 1.04 -11.84 17.77
N LEU A 22 1.59 -12.32 16.65
CA LEU A 22 0.91 -12.33 15.36
C LEU A 22 -0.36 -13.17 15.41
N GLU A 23 -0.28 -14.38 15.98
CA GLU A 23 -1.43 -15.28 16.13
C GLU A 23 -2.55 -14.63 16.95
N ALA A 24 -2.21 -14.00 18.08
CA ALA A 24 -3.18 -13.27 18.91
C ALA A 24 -3.85 -12.12 18.13
N LEU A 25 -3.09 -11.35 17.36
CA LEU A 25 -3.62 -10.27 16.53
C LEU A 25 -4.58 -10.77 15.44
N ILE A 26 -4.25 -11.89 14.78
CA ILE A 26 -5.11 -12.51 13.77
C ILE A 26 -6.44 -12.94 14.38
N VAL A 27 -6.43 -13.54 15.57
CA VAL A 27 -7.64 -13.95 16.29
C VAL A 27 -8.51 -12.75 16.66
N HIS A 28 -7.91 -11.69 17.18
CA HIS A 28 -8.64 -10.46 17.53
C HIS A 28 -9.24 -9.77 16.30
N LEU A 29 -8.47 -9.66 15.21
CA LEU A 29 -8.95 -9.07 13.96
C LEU A 29 -10.10 -9.89 13.36
N SER A 30 -9.96 -11.21 13.31
CA SER A 30 -11.00 -12.12 12.81
C SER A 30 -12.30 -11.98 13.61
N SER A 31 -12.19 -11.88 14.94
CA SER A 31 -13.33 -11.67 15.82
C SER A 31 -14.00 -10.31 15.61
N GLY A 32 -13.21 -9.25 15.40
CA GLY A 32 -13.71 -7.91 15.09
C GLY A 32 -14.40 -7.83 13.72
N LEU A 33 -13.89 -8.56 12.72
CA LEU A 33 -14.51 -8.64 11.39
C LEU A 33 -15.80 -9.44 11.40
N ALA A 34 -15.92 -10.44 12.27
CA ALA A 34 -17.12 -11.29 12.38
C ALA A 34 -18.37 -10.53 12.89
N VAL A 35 -18.19 -9.39 13.54
CA VAL A 35 -19.31 -8.56 14.06
C VAL A 35 -19.69 -7.40 13.15
N VAL A 36 -19.01 -7.24 12.01
CA VAL A 36 -19.31 -6.20 11.02
C VAL A 36 -20.68 -6.47 10.41
N ARG A 37 -21.55 -5.46 10.45
CA ARG A 37 -22.91 -5.60 9.91
C ARG A 37 -22.91 -5.43 8.39
N PRO A 38 -23.87 -6.05 7.68
CA PRO A 38 -24.08 -5.78 6.27
C PRO A 38 -24.27 -4.29 6.00
N GLY A 39 -23.48 -3.73 5.07
CA GLY A 39 -23.46 -2.31 4.72
C GLY A 39 -22.37 -1.48 5.43
N GLU A 40 -21.67 -2.03 6.43
CA GLU A 40 -20.55 -1.36 7.10
C GLU A 40 -19.18 -1.77 6.53
N GLU A 41 -19.13 -2.71 5.57
CA GLU A 41 -17.89 -3.35 5.09
C GLU A 41 -16.91 -2.33 4.49
N LEU A 42 -17.42 -1.36 3.74
CA LEU A 42 -16.58 -0.33 3.11
C LEU A 42 -15.92 0.57 4.16
N ALA A 43 -16.66 1.00 5.18
CA ALA A 43 -16.15 1.86 6.23
C ALA A 43 -15.08 1.13 7.08
N VAL A 44 -15.32 -0.14 7.37
CA VAL A 44 -14.35 -1.00 8.07
C VAL A 44 -13.10 -1.23 7.23
N ALA A 45 -13.26 -1.49 5.93
CA ALA A 45 -12.12 -1.62 5.02
C ALA A 45 -11.29 -0.33 4.95
N GLU A 46 -11.92 0.84 4.85
CA GLU A 46 -11.21 2.12 4.86
C GLU A 46 -10.46 2.38 6.16
N LEU A 47 -11.06 2.05 7.31
CA LEU A 47 -10.41 2.19 8.62
C LEU A 47 -9.20 1.26 8.74
N LEU A 48 -9.33 -0.01 8.34
CA LEU A 48 -8.24 -0.98 8.38
C LEU A 48 -7.11 -0.60 7.41
N CYS A 49 -7.45 -0.16 6.20
CA CYS A 49 -6.46 0.33 5.24
C CYS A 49 -5.75 1.59 5.76
N GLY A 50 -6.47 2.53 6.37
CA GLY A 50 -5.88 3.71 7.00
C GLY A 50 -4.93 3.34 8.15
N TRP A 51 -5.31 2.37 8.97
CA TRP A 51 -4.44 1.84 10.03
C TRP A 51 -3.20 1.15 9.44
N LEU A 52 -3.35 0.29 8.43
CA LEU A 52 -2.24 -0.38 7.74
C LEU A 52 -1.27 0.61 7.08
N GLU A 53 -1.78 1.70 6.52
CA GLU A 53 -0.95 2.80 6.03
C GLU A 53 -0.14 3.48 7.16
N SER A 54 -0.71 3.58 8.37
CA SER A 54 -0.05 4.21 9.52
C SER A 54 1.00 3.33 10.21
N VAL A 55 0.80 2.01 10.21
CA VAL A 55 1.71 1.06 10.88
C VAL A 55 2.81 0.51 9.97
N GLY A 56 2.84 0.97 8.71
CA GLY A 56 3.73 0.44 7.68
C GLY A 56 3.16 -0.85 7.10
N ALA A 57 3.07 -0.92 5.77
CA ALA A 57 2.60 -2.12 5.10
C ALA A 57 3.48 -3.30 5.56
N GLY A 58 2.87 -4.28 6.23
CA GLY A 58 3.52 -5.36 6.98
C GLY A 58 4.30 -6.38 6.15
N GLY A 59 5.24 -5.92 5.33
CA GLY A 59 6.40 -6.73 4.97
C GLY A 59 7.28 -6.96 6.19
N PRO A 60 8.10 -8.04 6.21
CA PRO A 60 9.16 -8.16 7.20
C PRO A 60 9.98 -6.87 7.21
N ASP A 61 10.43 -6.48 8.41
CA ASP A 61 11.20 -5.25 8.65
C ASP A 61 12.14 -4.97 7.46
N PRO A 62 11.97 -3.84 6.74
CA PRO A 62 12.83 -3.48 5.61
C PRO A 62 14.23 -3.18 6.15
N SER A 63 14.98 -4.26 6.41
CA SER A 63 16.24 -4.29 7.17
C SER A 63 17.44 -3.76 6.38
N ILE A 64 17.21 -2.76 5.53
CA ILE A 64 18.28 -1.94 4.92
C ILE A 64 17.92 -0.43 4.96
N PHE A 65 16.63 -0.05 4.83
CA PHE A 65 16.21 1.37 4.77
C PHE A 65 15.06 1.75 5.71
N GLY A 66 14.38 0.82 6.38
CA GLY A 66 13.36 1.14 7.40
C GLY A 66 12.06 1.78 6.88
N HIS A 67 12.00 2.16 5.60
CA HIS A 67 10.88 2.89 5.01
C HIS A 67 10.54 2.37 3.60
N LEU A 68 9.35 1.75 3.45
CA LEU A 68 8.84 1.21 2.18
C LEU A 68 8.93 2.19 0.99
N ARG A 69 8.76 3.49 1.25
CA ARG A 69 8.84 4.52 0.20
C ARG A 69 10.27 4.67 -0.31
N GLU A 70 11.25 4.72 0.59
CA GLU A 70 12.66 4.86 0.25
C GLU A 70 13.16 3.63 -0.50
N GLU A 71 12.70 2.44 -0.11
CA GLU A 71 12.98 1.21 -0.87
C GLU A 71 12.39 1.26 -2.28
N ALA A 72 11.12 1.67 -2.41
CA ALA A 72 10.49 1.79 -3.72
C ALA A 72 11.21 2.80 -4.62
N GLU A 73 11.65 3.94 -4.06
CA GLU A 73 12.45 4.94 -4.77
C GLU A 73 13.83 4.39 -5.18
N PHE A 74 14.51 3.69 -4.28
CA PHE A 74 15.79 3.04 -4.57
C PHE A 74 15.65 2.04 -5.73
N TRP A 75 14.67 1.13 -5.65
CA TRP A 75 14.43 0.15 -6.71
C TRP A 75 14.06 0.82 -8.04
N ALA A 76 13.21 1.84 -8.00
CA ALA A 76 12.84 2.59 -9.20
C ALA A 76 14.05 3.31 -9.85
N SER A 77 15.03 3.75 -9.05
CA SER A 77 16.21 4.46 -9.53
C SER A 77 17.19 3.57 -10.33
N ILE A 78 17.17 2.26 -10.08
CA ILE A 78 18.06 1.28 -10.73
C ILE A 78 17.34 0.39 -11.75
N ALA A 79 16.00 0.41 -11.76
CA ALA A 79 15.20 -0.38 -12.68
C ALA A 79 15.32 0.11 -14.13
N THR A 80 15.34 -0.83 -15.06
CA THR A 80 15.25 -0.53 -16.49
C THR A 80 13.84 -0.07 -16.86
N PRO A 81 13.66 0.67 -17.99
CA PRO A 81 12.34 1.08 -18.45
C PRO A 81 11.33 -0.08 -18.60
N ALA A 82 11.79 -1.25 -19.07
CA ALA A 82 10.95 -2.43 -19.23
C ALA A 82 10.48 -3.02 -17.88
N GLU A 83 11.35 -2.99 -16.86
CA GLU A 83 11.00 -3.44 -15.51
C GLU A 83 9.99 -2.51 -14.85
N LEU A 84 10.18 -1.20 -14.99
CA LEU A 84 9.22 -0.19 -14.52
C LEU A 84 7.86 -0.38 -15.18
N GLU A 85 7.81 -0.55 -16.51
CA GLU A 85 6.58 -0.80 -17.24
C GLU A 85 5.87 -2.07 -16.75
N ALA A 86 6.60 -3.17 -16.61
CA ALA A 86 6.05 -4.43 -16.13
C ALA A 86 5.49 -4.33 -14.71
N HIS A 87 6.23 -3.69 -13.80
CA HIS A 87 5.82 -3.48 -12.40
C HIS A 87 4.59 -2.57 -12.30
N VAL A 88 4.59 -1.45 -13.01
CA VAL A 88 3.47 -0.50 -13.03
C VAL A 88 2.23 -1.17 -13.63
N ALA A 89 2.36 -1.88 -14.76
CA ALA A 89 1.24 -2.56 -15.39
C ALA A 89 0.66 -3.67 -14.50
N ALA A 90 1.51 -4.45 -13.82
CA ALA A 90 1.06 -5.45 -12.86
C ALA A 90 0.38 -4.81 -11.63
N GLY A 91 0.95 -3.71 -11.14
CA GLY A 91 0.37 -2.89 -10.08
C GLY A 91 -1.03 -2.41 -10.44
N LEU A 92 -1.18 -1.74 -11.59
CA LEU A 92 -2.44 -1.23 -12.13
C LEU A 92 -3.52 -2.32 -12.24
N ARG A 93 -3.20 -3.50 -12.80
CA ARG A 93 -4.14 -4.64 -12.84
C ARG A 93 -4.54 -5.13 -11.46
N ARG A 94 -3.64 -5.05 -10.48
CA ARG A 94 -3.93 -5.43 -9.10
C ARG A 94 -4.82 -4.39 -8.42
N ILE A 95 -4.69 -3.10 -8.73
CA ILE A 95 -5.51 -2.02 -8.15
C ILE A 95 -7.01 -2.33 -8.26
N GLU A 96 -7.46 -2.93 -9.36
CA GLU A 96 -8.87 -3.32 -9.54
C GLU A 96 -9.37 -4.33 -8.49
N ARG A 97 -8.47 -5.08 -7.87
CA ARG A 97 -8.78 -6.17 -6.92
C ARG A 97 -8.48 -5.84 -5.47
N VAL A 98 -7.81 -4.71 -5.17
CA VAL A 98 -7.50 -4.27 -3.81
C VAL A 98 -8.19 -2.96 -3.50
N HIS A 99 -8.81 -2.88 -2.31
CA HIS A 99 -9.34 -1.62 -1.81
C HIS A 99 -8.20 -0.78 -1.27
N PHE A 100 -7.78 0.23 -2.02
CA PHE A 100 -6.99 1.32 -1.46
C PHE A 100 -7.87 2.20 -0.58
N ALA A 101 -7.33 2.70 0.53
CA ALA A 101 -7.96 3.81 1.22
C ALA A 101 -8.00 5.06 0.30
N ALA A 102 -8.98 5.94 0.51
CA ALA A 102 -9.09 7.18 -0.26
C ALA A 102 -7.80 8.02 -0.34
N PRO A 103 -6.98 8.12 0.74
CA PRO A 103 -5.69 8.81 0.67
C PRO A 103 -4.70 8.20 -0.32
N ALA A 104 -4.57 6.87 -0.38
CA ALA A 104 -3.68 6.19 -1.33
C ALA A 104 -4.09 6.45 -2.79
N ARG A 105 -5.40 6.41 -3.09
CA ARG A 105 -5.91 6.71 -4.44
C ARG A 105 -5.55 8.13 -4.87
N LYS A 106 -5.68 9.11 -3.98
CA LYS A 106 -5.32 10.51 -4.24
C LYS A 106 -3.82 10.67 -4.52
N ARG A 107 -2.95 10.02 -3.73
CA ARG A 107 -1.50 10.08 -3.94
C ARG A 107 -1.09 9.51 -5.30
N LEU A 108 -1.69 8.38 -5.69
CA LEU A 108 -1.45 7.78 -7.01
C LEU A 108 -1.91 8.70 -8.15
N LEU A 109 -3.08 9.32 -8.01
CA LEU A 109 -3.59 10.28 -9.00
C LEU A 109 -2.64 11.47 -9.16
N VAL A 110 -2.13 12.02 -8.05
CA VAL A 110 -1.17 13.14 -8.06
C VAL A 110 0.13 12.72 -8.76
N ALA A 111 0.67 11.54 -8.44
CA ALA A 111 1.89 11.06 -9.11
C ALA A 111 1.71 10.90 -10.62
N LEU A 112 0.57 10.36 -11.07
CA LEU A 112 0.25 10.25 -12.50
C LEU A 112 0.08 11.63 -13.15
N TRP A 113 -0.58 12.55 -12.46
CA TRP A 113 -0.76 13.93 -12.91
C TRP A 113 0.59 14.65 -13.08
N GLU A 114 1.50 14.48 -12.13
CA GLU A 114 2.85 15.07 -12.16
C GLU A 114 3.71 14.48 -13.28
N ALA A 115 3.49 13.22 -13.68
CA ALA A 115 4.18 12.60 -14.80
C ALA A 115 3.66 13.04 -16.18
N MET A 116 2.49 13.67 -16.27
CA MET A 116 1.93 14.16 -17.53
C MET A 116 2.65 15.40 -18.06
N THR A 117 2.69 15.52 -19.39
CA THR A 117 3.15 16.74 -20.07
C THR A 117 2.20 17.92 -19.81
N PRO A 118 2.66 19.18 -19.92
CA PRO A 118 1.76 20.34 -19.85
C PRO A 118 0.57 20.25 -20.81
N GLU A 119 0.80 19.71 -22.00
CA GLU A 119 -0.21 19.49 -23.04
C GLU A 119 -1.26 18.47 -22.58
N ASP A 120 -0.83 17.32 -22.06
CA ASP A 120 -1.74 16.27 -21.56
C ASP A 120 -2.55 16.75 -20.36
N ARG A 121 -1.93 17.53 -19.47
CA ARG A 121 -2.64 18.15 -18.33
C ARG A 121 -3.73 19.11 -18.82
N ALA A 122 -3.42 19.95 -19.81
CA ALA A 122 -4.39 20.87 -20.39
C ALA A 122 -5.54 20.12 -21.09
N ALA A 123 -5.22 19.05 -21.84
CA ALA A 123 -6.22 18.19 -22.46
C ALA A 123 -7.11 17.50 -21.43
N PHE A 124 -6.55 17.02 -20.32
CA PHE A 124 -7.31 16.45 -19.21
C PHE A 124 -8.24 17.48 -18.56
N LEU A 125 -7.76 18.70 -18.25
CA LEU A 125 -8.60 19.76 -17.69
C LEU A 125 -9.70 20.19 -18.65
N GLY A 126 -9.44 20.17 -19.96
CA GLY A 126 -10.46 20.42 -20.97
C GLY A 126 -11.61 19.40 -20.98
N ARG A 127 -11.42 18.24 -20.33
CA ARG A 127 -12.46 17.22 -20.14
C ARG A 127 -13.24 17.41 -18.83
N VAL A 128 -12.83 18.33 -17.95
CA VAL A 128 -13.40 18.51 -16.61
C VAL A 128 -13.97 19.93 -16.49
N ASP A 129 -15.21 20.05 -16.06
CA ASP A 129 -15.84 21.34 -15.84
C ASP A 129 -15.32 22.03 -14.55
N PRO A 130 -15.60 23.33 -14.33
CA PRO A 130 -15.20 24.02 -13.11
C PRO A 130 -15.81 23.45 -11.81
N ARG A 131 -16.78 22.54 -11.90
CA ARG A 131 -17.39 21.83 -10.76
C ARG A 131 -16.75 20.44 -10.55
N GLY A 132 -15.71 20.09 -11.31
CA GLY A 132 -15.00 18.83 -11.21
C GLY A 132 -15.70 17.66 -11.90
N GLN A 133 -16.73 17.91 -12.73
CA GLN A 133 -17.41 16.86 -13.47
C GLN A 133 -16.75 16.64 -14.82
N PHE A 134 -16.50 15.37 -15.16
CA PHE A 134 -16.09 15.04 -16.52
C PHE A 134 -17.24 15.30 -17.48
N HIS A 135 -16.93 15.97 -18.60
CA HIS A 135 -17.78 15.96 -19.77
C HIS A 135 -17.92 14.49 -20.21
N ARG A 136 -19.08 13.87 -19.95
CA ARG A 136 -19.40 12.54 -20.46
C ARG A 136 -19.42 12.62 -21.98
N GLN A 137 -18.30 12.29 -22.62
CA GLN A 137 -18.34 11.89 -24.01
C GLN A 137 -18.90 10.48 -24.03
N SER A 138 -20.13 10.36 -24.54
CA SER A 138 -20.66 9.08 -25.01
C SER A 138 -19.70 8.55 -26.07
N ALA A 139 -19.01 7.46 -25.74
CA ALA A 139 -18.42 6.53 -26.71
C ALA A 139 -19.15 5.20 -26.53
#